data_AF-A0A963LYI0-F1
#
_entry.id   AF-A0A963LYI0-F1
#
_cell.length_a   1.000
_cell.length_b   1.000
_cell.length_c   1.000
_cell.angle_alpha   90.00
_cell.angle_beta   90.00
_cell.angle_gamma   90.00
#
_symmetry.space_group_name_H-M   'P 1'
#
loop_
_entity.id
_entity.type
_entity.pdbx_description
1 polymer ?
#
loop_
_entity_poly.entity_id
_entity_poly.type
_entity_poly.pdbx_seq_one_letter_code
_entity_poly.pdbx_strand_id
1 'polypeptide(L)'
;DGTDGETLMANVATALRRAQDTGERSMFYEAAMNAKVADAVKLEFKLRRAVELGQLELHYQPKVDFATRRVQSVEALMRWRDPESGLVPPGRFIPVMEEIGLIGQAGAWAIRQA
;
A
#
# COMPACT_ATOMS: atom_id res chain seq x y z
N ASP A 1 -35.25 12.65 -7.22
CA ASP A 1 -34.03 11.94 -7.63
C ASP A 1 -32.83 12.58 -6.96
N GLY A 2 -32.51 12.16 -5.74
CA GLY A 2 -31.34 11.29 -5.51
C GLY A 2 -30.16 12.10 -4.96
N THR A 3 -30.15 12.62 -3.72
CA THR A 3 -29.71 11.91 -2.48
C THR A 3 -28.57 10.93 -2.80
N ASP A 4 -27.32 11.12 -2.35
CA ASP A 4 -26.99 10.88 -0.94
C ASP A 4 -25.57 11.34 -0.51
N GLY A 5 -25.04 12.45 -1.04
CA GLY A 5 -23.76 13.02 -0.56
C GLY A 5 -23.88 13.68 0.83
N GLU A 6 -25.02 14.32 1.10
CA GLU A 6 -25.28 15.01 2.38
C GLU A 6 -25.61 14.06 3.53
N THR A 7 -26.17 12.89 3.23
CA THR A 7 -26.51 11.88 4.24
C THR A 7 -25.27 11.21 4.84
N LEU A 8 -24.18 11.11 4.06
CA LEU A 8 -22.89 10.61 4.56
C LEU A 8 -22.29 11.55 5.62
N MET A 9 -22.38 12.87 5.40
CA MET A 9 -21.92 13.87 6.36
C MET A 9 -22.78 13.91 7.62
N ALA A 10 -24.11 13.77 7.47
CA ALA A 10 -25.03 13.69 8.61
C ALA A 10 -24.80 12.43 9.47
N ASN A 11 -24.45 11.30 8.84
CA ASN A 11 -24.11 10.06 9.55
C ASN A 11 -22.77 10.14 10.28
N VAL A 12 -21.77 10.79 9.71
CA VAL A 12 -20.48 11.07 10.38
C VAL A 12 -20.67 11.98 11.59
N ALA A 13 -21.49 13.03 11.45
CA ALA A 13 -21.80 13.93 12.57
C ALA A 13 -22.61 13.27 13.70
N THR A 14 -23.44 12.28 13.37
CA THR A 14 -24.24 11.54 14.36
C THR A 14 -23.42 10.48 15.09
N ALA A 15 -22.47 9.83 14.39
CA ALA A 15 -21.49 8.94 15.02
C ALA A 15 -20.53 9.72 15.94
N LEU A 16 -20.10 10.91 15.53
CA LEU A 16 -19.27 11.81 16.33
C LEU A 16 -19.97 12.24 17.63
N ARG A 17 -21.27 12.52 17.57
CA ARG A 17 -22.06 12.91 18.75
C ARG A 17 -22.29 11.76 19.73
N ARG A 18 -22.33 10.50 19.25
CA ARG A 18 -22.42 9.29 20.10
C ARG A 18 -21.08 8.88 20.74
N ALA A 19 -19.96 9.38 20.23
CA ALA A 19 -18.63 9.13 20.77
C ALA A 19 -18.27 10.02 21.98
N GLN A 20 -19.11 11.01 22.32
CA GLN A 20 -18.86 12.00 23.37
C GLN A 20 -19.00 11.46 24.81
N ASP A 21 -19.55 10.27 25.01
CA ASP A 21 -19.72 9.69 26.36
C ASP A 21 -18.52 8.86 26.87
N THR A 22 -17.43 8.73 26.10
CA THR A 22 -16.22 7.99 26.52
C THR A 22 -14.93 8.68 26.04
N GLY A 23 -14.75 9.94 26.45
CA GLY A 23 -13.73 10.87 25.95
C GLY A 23 -12.30 10.33 25.82
N GLU A 24 -11.86 9.42 26.69
CA GLU A 24 -10.51 8.83 26.55
C GLU A 24 -10.40 7.93 25.30
N ARG A 25 -11.32 6.98 25.08
CA ARG A 25 -11.25 6.06 23.95
C ARG A 25 -11.41 6.77 22.60
N SER A 26 -12.26 7.79 22.54
CA SER A 26 -12.50 8.58 21.32
C SER A 26 -11.28 9.41 20.92
N MET A 27 -10.57 10.02 21.87
CA MET A 27 -9.34 10.78 21.59
C MET A 27 -8.19 9.88 21.09
N PHE A 28 -8.01 8.69 21.68
CA PHE A 28 -7.03 7.71 21.17
C PHE A 28 -7.40 7.21 19.77
N TYR A 29 -8.68 7.00 19.50
CA TYR A 29 -9.17 6.58 18.19
C TYR A 29 -8.93 7.66 17.12
N GLU A 30 -9.24 8.92 17.39
CA GLU A 30 -8.97 10.03 16.47
C GLU A 30 -7.46 10.20 16.21
N ALA A 31 -6.62 10.17 17.24
CA ALA A 31 -5.17 10.27 17.08
C ALA A 31 -4.60 9.08 16.26
N ALA A 32 -5.04 7.86 16.55
CA ALA A 32 -4.63 6.67 15.80
C ALA A 32 -5.14 6.69 14.35
N MET A 33 -6.34 7.21 14.11
CA MET A 33 -6.88 7.40 12.77
C MET A 33 -6.06 8.44 11.99
N ASN A 34 -5.78 9.60 12.59
CA ASN A 34 -4.97 10.66 11.99
C ASN A 34 -3.56 10.16 11.65
N ALA A 35 -2.94 9.37 12.52
CA ALA A 35 -1.64 8.76 12.27
C ALA A 35 -1.68 7.80 11.06
N LYS A 36 -2.73 6.96 10.94
CA LYS A 36 -2.91 6.06 9.80
C LYS A 36 -3.07 6.82 8.47
N VAL A 37 -3.84 7.90 8.46
CA VAL A 37 -4.01 8.73 7.26
C VAL A 37 -2.68 9.39 6.88
N ALA A 38 -1.96 9.95 7.85
CA ALA A 38 -0.65 10.56 7.60
C ALA A 38 0.37 9.55 7.05
N ASP A 39 0.39 8.33 7.59
CA ASP A 39 1.25 7.24 7.10
C ASP A 39 0.90 6.81 5.68
N ALA A 40 -0.39 6.76 5.33
CA ALA A 40 -0.84 6.42 3.98
C ALA A 40 -0.42 7.48 2.96
N VAL A 41 -0.63 8.77 3.25
CA VAL A 41 -0.21 9.89 2.39
C VAL A 41 1.30 9.90 2.22
N LYS A 42 2.06 9.69 3.31
CA LYS A 42 3.52 9.60 3.24
C LYS A 42 3.97 8.42 2.38
N LEU A 43 3.34 7.27 2.52
CA LEU A 43 3.65 6.08 1.74
C LEU A 43 3.38 6.30 0.25
N GLU A 44 2.24 6.88 -0.12
CA GLU A 44 1.92 7.24 -1.50
C GLU A 44 3.01 8.15 -2.10
N PHE A 45 3.35 9.23 -1.40
CA PHE A 45 4.37 10.17 -1.86
C PHE A 45 5.72 9.47 -2.11
N LYS A 46 6.12 8.59 -1.20
CA LYS A 46 7.35 7.81 -1.33
C LYS A 46 7.30 6.83 -2.52
N LEU A 47 6.15 6.21 -2.78
CA LEU A 47 6.00 5.26 -3.90
C LEU A 47 6.09 5.94 -5.27
N ARG A 48 5.51 7.13 -5.43
CA ARG A 48 5.68 7.92 -6.66
C ARG A 48 7.15 8.19 -6.95
N ARG A 49 7.89 8.66 -5.94
CA ARG A 49 9.33 8.87 -6.03
C ARG A 49 10.13 7.58 -6.26
N ALA A 50 9.72 6.48 -5.66
CA ALA A 50 10.42 5.20 -5.81
C ALA A 50 10.43 4.72 -7.27
N VAL A 51 9.32 4.91 -7.98
CA VAL A 51 9.21 4.58 -9.41
C VAL A 51 10.08 5.52 -10.25
N GLU A 52 10.04 6.82 -9.98
CA GLU A 52 10.83 7.83 -10.71
C GLU A 52 12.34 7.69 -10.50
N LEU A 53 12.77 7.36 -9.28
CA LEU A 53 14.17 7.27 -8.88
C LEU A 53 14.76 5.86 -9.01
N GLY A 54 14.02 4.90 -9.57
CA GLY A 54 14.52 3.54 -9.80
C GLY A 54 14.83 2.77 -8.50
N GLN A 55 14.00 2.93 -7.47
CA GLN A 55 14.17 2.27 -6.16
C GLN A 55 13.50 0.89 -6.08
N LEU A 56 12.90 0.44 -7.18
CA LEU A 56 12.35 -0.90 -7.32
C LEU A 56 13.45 -1.84 -7.81
N GLU A 57 13.48 -3.05 -7.25
CA GLU A 57 14.37 -4.13 -7.67
C GLU A 57 13.57 -5.44 -7.84
N LEU A 58 14.09 -6.38 -8.61
CA LEU A 58 13.51 -7.71 -8.78
C LEU A 58 14.36 -8.75 -8.07
N HIS A 59 13.71 -9.56 -7.22
CA HIS A 59 14.29 -10.80 -6.71
C HIS A 59 13.73 -11.98 -7.49
N TYR A 60 14.51 -13.04 -7.67
CA TYR A 60 14.09 -14.20 -8.45
C TYR A 60 14.00 -15.44 -7.58
N GLN A 61 12.83 -16.06 -7.53
CA GLN A 61 12.61 -17.31 -6.81
C GLN A 61 12.55 -18.49 -7.79
N PRO A 62 13.49 -19.45 -7.73
CA PRO A 62 13.46 -20.63 -8.57
C PRO A 62 12.25 -21.52 -8.29
N LYS A 63 11.60 -22.01 -9.35
CA LYS A 63 10.61 -23.07 -9.32
C LYS A 63 11.28 -24.37 -9.76
N VAL A 64 11.40 -25.30 -8.82
CA VAL A 64 12.11 -26.57 -9.03
C VAL A 64 11.12 -27.70 -9.25
N ASP A 65 11.47 -28.58 -10.19
CA ASP A 65 10.80 -29.85 -10.37
C ASP A 65 11.19 -30.82 -9.25
N PHE A 66 10.22 -31.36 -8.51
CA PHE A 66 10.52 -32.22 -7.37
C PHE A 66 11.12 -33.57 -7.74
N ALA A 67 10.77 -34.14 -8.90
CA ALA A 67 11.23 -35.44 -9.33
C ALA A 67 12.68 -35.40 -9.85
N THR A 68 13.01 -34.38 -10.63
CA THR A 68 14.29 -34.22 -11.32
C THR A 68 15.26 -33.28 -10.60
N ARG A 69 14.77 -32.51 -9.60
CA ARG A 69 15.51 -31.45 -8.88
C ARG A 69 16.08 -30.37 -9.78
N ARG A 70 15.57 -30.24 -11.01
CA ARG A 70 15.99 -29.20 -11.95
C ARG A 70 15.13 -27.95 -11.79
N VAL A 71 15.75 -26.79 -11.98
CA VAL A 71 15.01 -25.52 -12.09
C VAL A 71 14.25 -25.52 -13.41
N GLN A 72 12.93 -25.33 -13.36
CA GLN A 72 12.09 -25.23 -14.56
C GLN A 72 11.83 -23.77 -14.96
N SER A 73 11.65 -22.89 -13.98
CA SER A 73 11.37 -21.47 -14.19
C SER A 73 11.81 -20.64 -12.98
N VAL A 74 11.72 -19.32 -13.10
CA VAL A 74 11.93 -18.38 -12.00
C VAL A 74 10.74 -17.45 -11.90
N GLU A 75 10.35 -17.10 -10.69
CA GLU A 75 9.35 -16.06 -10.42
C GLU A 75 10.06 -14.76 -10.06
N ALA A 76 9.77 -13.69 -10.82
CA ALA A 76 10.25 -12.36 -10.52
C ALA A 76 9.34 -11.71 -9.47
N LEU A 77 9.92 -11.35 -8.34
CA LEU A 77 9.23 -10.79 -7.19
C LEU A 77 9.70 -9.35 -6.97
N MET A 78 8.79 -8.40 -7.11
CA MET A 78 9.08 -6.98 -6.91
C MET A 78 9.48 -6.70 -5.45
N ARG A 79 10.51 -5.87 -5.30
CA ARG A 79 10.98 -5.34 -4.03
C ARG A 79 11.12 -3.85 -4.15
N TRP A 80 10.92 -3.18 -3.03
CA TRP A 80 11.18 -1.76 -2.91
C TRP A 80 12.25 -1.55 -1.85
N ARG A 81 13.36 -0.92 -2.25
CA ARG A 81 14.44 -0.51 -1.36
C ARG A 81 14.28 0.98 -1.08
N ASP A 82 13.57 1.28 -0.01
CA ASP A 82 13.43 2.64 0.48
C ASP A 82 14.77 3.12 1.07
N PRO A 83 15.29 4.30 0.69
CA PRO A 83 16.58 4.80 1.19
C PRO A 83 16.63 4.99 2.71
N GLU A 84 15.49 5.30 3.33
CA GLU A 84 15.40 5.56 4.78
C GLU A 84 15.10 4.27 5.58
N SER A 85 14.20 3.43 5.06
CA SER A 85 13.62 2.30 5.81
C SER A 85 14.17 0.93 5.36
N GLY A 86 14.99 0.90 4.31
CA GLY A 86 15.52 -0.33 3.73
C GLY A 86 14.47 -1.10 2.91
N LEU A 87 14.52 -2.44 2.97
CA LEU A 87 13.59 -3.28 2.22
C LEU A 87 12.19 -3.22 2.82
N VAL A 88 11.24 -2.70 2.04
CA VAL A 88 9.84 -2.61 2.43
C VAL A 88 9.09 -3.88 2.01
N PRO A 89 8.31 -4.52 2.91
CA PRO A 89 7.55 -5.71 2.56
C PRO A 89 6.53 -5.47 1.43
N PRO A 90 6.40 -6.36 0.43
CA PRO A 90 5.43 -6.23 -0.66
C PRO A 90 4.00 -5.99 -0.19
N GLY A 91 3.56 -6.68 0.88
CA GLY A 91 2.22 -6.50 1.44
C GLY A 91 1.93 -5.09 1.97
N ARG A 92 2.95 -4.26 2.20
CA ARG A 92 2.77 -2.86 2.62
C ARG A 92 2.60 -1.91 1.44
N PHE A 93 3.25 -2.17 0.31
CA PHE A 93 3.31 -1.19 -0.78
C PHE A 93 2.54 -1.58 -2.04
N ILE A 94 2.39 -2.89 -2.33
CA ILE A 94 1.67 -3.34 -3.52
C ILE A 94 0.19 -2.89 -3.51
N PRO A 95 -0.58 -3.05 -2.40
CA PRO A 95 -1.98 -2.60 -2.39
C PRO A 95 -2.11 -1.09 -2.64
N VAL A 96 -1.18 -0.30 -2.09
CA VAL A 96 -1.19 1.16 -2.28
C VAL A 96 -0.85 1.51 -3.73
N MET A 97 0.14 0.83 -4.33
CA MET A 97 0.46 1.01 -5.76
C MET A 97 -0.72 0.67 -6.68
N GLU A 98 -1.52 -0.34 -6.33
CA GLU A 98 -2.75 -0.68 -7.05
C GLU A 98 -3.80 0.43 -6.93
N GLU A 99 -4.04 0.91 -5.71
CA GLU A 99 -5.02 1.97 -5.41
C GLU A 99 -4.69 3.29 -6.13
N ILE A 100 -3.42 3.68 -6.18
CA ILE A 100 -2.97 4.94 -6.81
C ILE A 100 -2.59 4.80 -8.30
N GLY A 101 -2.77 3.60 -8.87
CA GLY A 101 -2.53 3.30 -10.29
C GLY A 101 -1.06 3.16 -10.70
N LEU A 102 -0.10 3.16 -9.78
CA LEU A 102 1.32 2.97 -10.08
C LEU A 102 1.69 1.52 -10.44
N ILE A 103 0.86 0.54 -10.05
CA ILE A 103 1.17 -0.88 -10.27
C ILE A 103 1.37 -1.22 -11.76
N GLY A 104 0.64 -0.55 -12.66
CA GLY A 104 0.78 -0.75 -14.11
C GLY A 104 2.13 -0.28 -14.64
N GLN A 105 2.59 0.90 -14.20
CA GLN A 105 3.90 1.43 -14.58
C GLN A 105 5.03 0.57 -14.04
N ALA A 106 4.93 0.16 -12.77
CA ALA A 106 5.90 -0.71 -12.12
C ALA A 106 5.95 -2.10 -12.78
N GLY A 107 4.79 -2.66 -13.15
CA GLY A 107 4.71 -3.93 -13.88
C GLY A 107 5.33 -3.85 -15.27
N ALA A 108 5.05 -2.78 -16.03
CA ALA A 108 5.65 -2.57 -17.34
C ALA A 108 7.18 -2.41 -17.27
N TRP A 109 7.68 -1.73 -16.22
CA TRP A 109 9.11 -1.67 -15.93
C TRP A 109 9.68 -3.06 -15.62
N ALA A 110 9.02 -3.84 -14.77
CA ALA A 110 9.47 -5.18 -14.38
C ALA A 110 9.59 -6.12 -15.59
N ILE A 111 8.62 -6.09 -16.51
CA ILE A 111 8.64 -6.89 -17.75
C ILE A 111 9.83 -6.51 -18.64
N ARG A 112 10.23 -5.24 -18.68
CA ARG A 112 11.40 -4.80 -19.47
C ARG A 112 12.74 -5.17 -18.84
N GLN A 113 12.77 -5.46 -17.54
CA GLN A 113 13.98 -5.85 -16.80
C GLN A 113 14.19 -7.36 -16.74
N ALA A 114 13.10 -8.14 -16.80
CA ALA A 114 13.12 -9.61 -16.81
C ALA A 114 13.44 -10.19 -18.19
#